data_AF-A0A1S1NHW6-F1
#
_entry.id   AF-A0A1S1NHW6-F1
#
_cell.length_a   1.000
_cell.length_b   1.000
_cell.length_c   1.000
_cell.angle_alpha   90.00
_cell.angle_beta   90.00
_cell.angle_gamma   90.00
#
_symmetry.space_group_name_H-M   'P 1'
#
loop_
_entity.id
_entity.type
_entity.pdbx_description
1 polymer ?
#
loop_
_entity_poly.entity_id
_entity_poly.type
_entity_poly.pdbx_seq_one_letter_code
_entity_poly.pdbx_strand_id
1 'polypeptide(L)'
;MSDSHYESELSVAQQLYRALAAGDRDHVVSLLHPDFVGRVTEGLPLDMGGEHIGAEAMQTNLWWRIGRHYCVEARAEEFKMLDDGRLFVAGRYRGTARASGRQLDAAFIHVIGFASDGRIVSLDQLTDSAAWVEALGADAAPETIDYSVIDGVATVCLNRPDARNAINLQVAQETLEIARRIAADHSVRAVLICGNGAALTVGGDIDYFRQRRPADLGDLFRQMTTRFHEAFRVLSHIDAPIVTAAHGAVAGGGLGYVYAADLVLAAEGTRFVTGFAGLGLSGDGGGTWHLPRLVGPRRAAQAYLRNTPIEAAEALEWGLINEIVAADELRDRAVALANQLAHGPTRGFAKMRALLRDSWNNDLSTQLHAETEALEITGNTADAANALAAFAVKRGPSFTGR
;
A
#
# COMPACT_ATOMS: atom_id res chain seq x y z
N MET A 1 -3.30 6.25 48.95
CA MET A 1 -2.15 7.01 48.39
C MET A 1 -2.35 8.46 48.79
N SER A 2 -1.32 9.16 49.29
CA SER A 2 -1.45 10.52 49.82
C SER A 2 -1.70 11.54 48.71
N ASP A 3 -2.47 12.60 49.00
CA ASP A 3 -2.73 13.72 48.08
C ASP A 3 -1.44 14.32 47.47
N SER A 4 -0.30 14.23 48.18
CA SER A 4 0.99 14.74 47.71
C SER A 4 1.59 13.96 46.53
N HIS A 5 1.35 12.65 46.43
CA HIS A 5 1.86 11.85 45.31
C HIS A 5 1.07 12.16 44.03
N TYR A 6 -0.25 12.31 44.17
CA TYR A 6 -1.14 12.72 43.10
C TYR A 6 -0.76 14.10 42.54
N GLU A 7 -0.50 15.09 43.40
CA GLU A 7 -0.08 16.42 42.96
C GLU A 7 1.27 16.40 42.21
N SER A 8 2.19 15.52 42.62
CA SER A 8 3.50 15.36 41.99
C SER A 8 3.39 14.76 40.58
N GLU A 9 2.66 13.65 40.42
CA GLU A 9 2.48 12.97 39.14
C GLU A 9 1.69 13.83 38.14
N LEU A 10 0.65 14.51 38.63
CA LEU A 10 -0.11 15.48 37.84
C LEU A 10 0.79 16.63 37.35
N SER A 11 1.67 17.15 38.22
CA SER A 11 2.62 18.20 37.85
C SER A 11 3.59 17.74 36.76
N VAL A 12 4.12 16.52 36.86
CA VAL A 12 5.02 15.93 35.85
C VAL A 12 4.30 15.78 34.51
N ALA A 13 3.06 15.27 34.50
CA ALA A 13 2.27 15.15 33.28
C ALA A 13 1.99 16.52 32.64
N GLN A 14 1.62 17.53 33.44
CA GLN A 14 1.41 18.89 32.94
C GLN A 14 2.69 19.51 32.35
N GLN A 15 3.85 19.23 32.95
CA GLN A 15 5.15 19.65 32.41
C GLN A 15 5.43 19.00 31.05
N LEU A 16 5.09 17.72 30.88
CA LEU A 16 5.23 17.02 29.59
C LEU A 16 4.43 17.73 28.49
N TYR A 17 3.15 18.05 28.71
CA TYR A 17 2.33 18.74 27.71
C TYR A 17 2.90 20.12 27.34
N ARG A 18 3.38 20.89 28.33
CA ARG A 18 4.01 22.20 28.08
C ARG A 18 5.30 22.06 27.28
N ALA A 19 6.15 21.09 27.63
CA ALA A 19 7.40 20.84 26.93
C ALA A 19 7.17 20.39 25.47
N LEU A 20 6.16 19.53 25.24
CA LEU A 20 5.75 19.12 23.90
C LEU A 20 5.23 20.30 23.07
N ALA A 21 4.38 21.15 23.65
CA ALA A 21 3.86 22.35 22.98
C ALA A 21 4.97 23.37 22.65
N ALA A 22 5.99 23.48 23.50
CA ALA A 22 7.15 24.34 23.28
C ALA A 22 8.21 23.75 22.34
N GLY A 23 8.15 22.44 22.04
CA GLY A 23 9.21 21.74 21.32
C GLY A 23 10.50 21.57 22.10
N ASP A 24 10.44 21.59 23.45
CA ASP A 24 11.58 21.52 24.35
C ASP A 24 12.05 20.07 24.55
N ARG A 25 13.00 19.64 23.73
CA ARG A 25 13.47 18.24 23.70
C ARG A 25 14.11 17.81 25.01
N ASP A 26 14.98 18.64 25.56
CA ASP A 26 15.78 18.31 26.74
C ASP A 26 14.88 18.17 27.97
N HIS A 27 13.88 19.04 28.08
CA HIS A 27 12.89 18.95 29.13
C HIS A 27 12.04 17.68 28.98
N VAL A 28 11.56 17.36 27.76
CA VAL A 28 10.84 16.09 27.52
C VAL A 28 11.68 14.90 27.98
N VAL A 29 12.97 14.81 27.59
CA VAL A 29 13.86 13.71 28.04
C VAL A 29 13.95 13.65 29.56
N SER A 30 14.08 14.79 30.24
CA SER A 30 14.26 14.83 31.70
C SER A 30 13.07 14.25 32.49
N LEU A 31 11.87 14.28 31.89
CA LEU A 31 10.63 13.78 32.51
C LEU A 31 10.44 12.27 32.31
N LEU A 32 11.19 11.63 31.40
CA LEU A 32 11.04 10.22 31.06
C LEU A 32 12.05 9.34 31.80
N HIS A 33 11.60 8.16 32.21
CA HIS A 33 12.45 7.12 32.77
C HIS A 33 13.31 6.47 31.65
N PRO A 34 14.53 5.97 31.94
CA PRO A 34 15.36 5.30 30.92
C PRO A 34 14.68 4.10 30.26
N ASP A 35 13.86 3.38 31.03
CA ASP A 35 13.06 2.24 30.56
C ASP A 35 11.67 2.65 30.01
N PHE A 36 11.52 3.91 29.58
CA PHE A 36 10.24 4.41 29.06
C PHE A 36 9.75 3.59 27.85
N VAL A 37 8.45 3.25 27.83
CA VAL A 37 7.80 2.64 26.66
C VAL A 37 6.54 3.43 26.29
N GLY A 38 6.48 3.90 25.05
CA GLY A 38 5.29 4.50 24.47
C GLY A 38 4.53 3.52 23.59
N ARG A 39 3.21 3.38 23.77
CA ARG A 39 2.34 2.61 22.85
C ARG A 39 1.36 3.53 22.19
N VAL A 40 1.32 3.49 20.87
CA VAL A 40 0.62 4.50 20.08
C VAL A 40 -0.39 3.80 19.18
N THR A 41 -1.58 4.41 19.06
CA THR A 41 -2.68 3.90 18.23
C THR A 41 -2.20 3.42 16.87
N GLU A 42 -2.50 2.16 16.56
CA GLU A 42 -2.26 1.58 15.24
C GLU A 42 -3.03 2.34 14.16
N GLY A 43 -2.46 2.40 12.96
CA GLY A 43 -3.09 3.09 11.82
C GLY A 43 -2.93 4.61 11.80
N LEU A 44 -2.21 5.22 12.75
CA LEU A 44 -1.74 6.60 12.58
C LEU A 44 -0.86 6.72 11.32
N PRO A 45 -0.96 7.82 10.57
CA PRO A 45 -0.21 7.99 9.33
C PRO A 45 1.29 8.07 9.59
N LEU A 46 2.09 7.98 8.52
CA LEU A 46 3.55 8.17 8.58
C LEU A 46 4.26 7.18 9.52
N ASP A 47 3.76 5.94 9.64
CA ASP A 47 4.28 4.90 10.55
C ASP A 47 4.45 5.38 12.00
N MET A 48 3.54 6.22 12.48
CA MET A 48 3.59 6.74 13.85
C MET A 48 3.01 5.77 14.89
N GLY A 49 2.17 4.82 14.46
CA GLY A 49 1.56 3.81 15.32
C GLY A 49 2.55 2.77 15.86
N GLY A 50 2.11 1.98 16.84
CA GLY A 50 2.86 0.87 17.41
C GLY A 50 3.64 1.21 18.68
N GLU A 51 4.59 0.34 19.03
CA GLU A 51 5.40 0.46 20.25
C GLU A 51 6.72 1.20 19.99
N HIS A 52 7.05 2.15 20.87
CA HIS A 52 8.26 2.98 20.83
C HIS A 52 9.04 2.76 22.13
N ILE A 53 10.15 2.05 22.05
CA ILE A 53 10.98 1.69 23.20
C ILE A 53 12.04 2.78 23.41
N GLY A 54 11.97 3.45 24.56
CA GLY A 54 12.87 4.52 24.96
C GLY A 54 12.45 5.92 24.49
N ALA A 55 12.96 6.94 25.18
CA ALA A 55 12.67 8.35 24.91
C ALA A 55 13.05 8.79 23.49
N GLU A 56 14.18 8.27 22.97
CA GLU A 56 14.67 8.60 21.62
C GLU A 56 13.72 8.12 20.52
N ALA A 57 13.22 6.89 20.64
CA ALA A 57 12.27 6.32 19.69
C ALA A 57 10.97 7.14 19.68
N MET A 58 10.41 7.42 20.86
CA MET A 58 9.16 8.18 20.99
C MET A 58 9.29 9.59 20.40
N GLN A 59 10.40 10.28 20.66
CA GLN A 59 10.67 11.60 20.09
C GLN A 59 10.80 11.56 18.57
N THR A 60 11.63 10.66 18.05
CA THR A 60 12.00 10.65 16.63
C THR A 60 10.89 10.13 15.73
N ASN A 61 10.20 9.09 16.21
CA ASN A 61 9.20 8.36 15.43
C ASN A 61 7.79 8.92 15.62
N LEU A 62 7.47 9.50 16.79
CA LEU A 62 6.16 10.10 17.04
C LEU A 62 6.24 11.62 17.16
N TRP A 63 6.66 12.18 18.30
CA TRP A 63 6.40 13.59 18.63
C TRP A 63 7.02 14.58 17.63
N TRP A 64 8.28 14.37 17.23
CA TRP A 64 8.92 15.22 16.23
C TRP A 64 8.50 14.88 14.81
N ARG A 65 8.00 13.67 14.56
CA ARG A 65 7.34 13.35 13.29
C ARG A 65 6.02 14.13 13.17
N ILE A 66 5.22 14.18 14.24
CA ILE A 66 4.03 15.04 14.32
C ILE A 66 4.43 16.50 14.02
N GLY A 67 5.42 17.06 14.72
CA GLY A 67 5.84 18.46 14.50
C GLY A 67 6.34 18.77 13.08
N ARG A 68 6.93 17.78 12.39
CA ARG A 68 7.37 17.90 10.98
C ARG A 68 6.20 17.97 9.99
N HIS A 69 5.11 17.27 10.25
CA HIS A 69 4.00 17.13 9.29
C HIS A 69 2.74 17.89 9.69
N TYR A 70 2.64 18.28 10.96
CA TYR A 70 1.51 19.00 11.54
C TYR A 70 2.01 20.22 12.33
N CYS A 71 1.18 21.25 12.37
CA CYS A 71 1.22 22.29 13.37
C CYS A 71 0.05 22.02 14.30
N VAL A 72 0.27 21.22 15.34
CA VAL A 72 -0.78 20.70 16.22
C VAL A 72 -0.35 20.81 17.68
N GLU A 73 -1.33 21.09 18.54
CA GLU A 73 -1.18 21.16 19.99
C GLU A 73 -2.04 20.07 20.65
N ALA A 74 -1.48 19.37 21.63
CA ALA A 74 -2.23 18.44 22.49
C ALA A 74 -2.84 19.22 23.66
N ARG A 75 -4.16 19.39 23.66
CA ARG A 75 -4.88 20.11 24.72
C ARG A 75 -5.52 19.10 25.67
N ALA A 76 -4.89 18.92 26.82
CA ALA A 76 -5.45 18.11 27.90
C ALA A 76 -6.63 18.84 28.56
N GLU A 77 -7.76 18.16 28.70
CA GLU A 77 -9.02 18.71 29.21
C GLU A 77 -9.40 18.08 30.56
N GLU A 78 -9.08 16.81 30.76
CA GLU A 78 -9.39 16.06 31.98
C GLU A 78 -8.17 15.27 32.46
N PHE A 79 -7.95 15.28 33.78
CA PHE A 79 -6.95 14.46 34.45
C PHE A 79 -7.61 13.65 35.57
N LYS A 80 -7.37 12.35 35.61
CA LYS A 80 -7.94 11.45 36.61
C LYS A 80 -6.95 10.37 37.01
N MET A 81 -6.78 10.13 38.31
CA MET A 81 -6.00 9.00 38.79
C MET A 81 -6.82 7.71 38.69
N LEU A 82 -6.20 6.65 38.19
CA LEU A 82 -6.78 5.32 38.13
C LEU A 82 -6.44 4.53 39.40
N ASP A 83 -7.25 3.51 39.69
CA ASP A 83 -7.08 2.67 40.89
C ASP A 83 -5.75 1.90 40.90
N ASP A 84 -5.12 1.73 39.74
CA ASP A 84 -3.83 1.06 39.55
C ASP A 84 -2.61 2.02 39.64
N GLY A 85 -2.84 3.29 39.99
CA GLY A 85 -1.79 4.30 40.15
C GLY A 85 -1.31 4.94 38.85
N ARG A 86 -1.99 4.69 37.72
CA ARG A 86 -1.71 5.40 36.45
C ARG A 86 -2.58 6.64 36.32
N LEU A 87 -2.07 7.64 35.62
CA LEU A 87 -2.80 8.86 35.32
C LEU A 87 -3.51 8.76 33.97
N PHE A 88 -4.82 8.86 33.99
CA PHE A 88 -5.65 9.04 32.81
C PHE A 88 -5.72 10.51 32.43
N VAL A 89 -5.50 10.82 31.15
CA VAL A 89 -5.65 12.15 30.59
C VAL A 89 -6.49 12.07 29.32
N ALA A 90 -7.59 12.82 29.26
CA ALA A 90 -8.38 12.99 28.05
C ALA A 90 -8.26 14.40 27.50
N GLY A 91 -8.35 14.54 26.19
CA GLY A 91 -8.24 15.84 25.54
C GLY A 91 -8.39 15.76 24.02
N ARG A 92 -7.94 16.81 23.34
CA ARG A 92 -7.97 16.89 21.87
C ARG A 92 -6.67 17.42 21.29
N TYR A 93 -6.26 16.83 20.18
CA TYR A 93 -5.26 17.37 19.28
C TYR A 93 -5.92 18.38 18.35
N ARG A 94 -5.45 19.63 18.36
CA ARG A 94 -5.99 20.70 17.49
C ARG A 94 -4.90 21.40 16.71
N GLY A 95 -5.12 21.58 15.41
CA GLY A 95 -4.17 22.27 14.55
C GLY A 95 -4.42 22.02 13.07
N THR A 96 -3.34 22.04 12.28
CA THR A 96 -3.41 21.79 10.84
C THR A 96 -2.31 20.84 10.39
N ALA A 97 -2.59 20.06 9.35
CA ALA A 97 -1.53 19.38 8.62
C ALA A 97 -0.81 20.40 7.73
N ARG A 98 0.52 20.34 7.73
CA ARG A 98 1.35 21.28 6.97
C ARG A 98 1.24 21.05 5.47
N ALA A 99 1.11 19.79 5.04
CA ALA A 99 1.08 19.43 3.63
C ALA A 99 -0.24 19.84 2.95
N SER A 100 -1.38 19.53 3.57
CA SER A 100 -2.69 19.77 2.99
C SER A 100 -3.32 21.12 3.40
N GLY A 101 -2.85 21.72 4.50
CA GLY A 101 -3.50 22.85 5.16
C GLY A 101 -4.83 22.52 5.86
N ARG A 102 -5.28 21.25 5.82
CA ARG A 102 -6.55 20.82 6.44
C ARG A 102 -6.44 20.85 7.97
N GLN A 103 -7.58 21.11 8.61
CA GLN A 103 -7.70 21.10 10.07
C GLN A 103 -7.59 19.67 10.61
N LEU A 104 -6.92 19.54 11.75
CA LEU A 104 -6.90 18.35 12.58
C LEU A 104 -7.65 18.67 13.88
N ASP A 105 -8.67 17.89 14.20
CA ASP A 105 -9.35 17.91 15.49
C ASP A 105 -9.66 16.47 15.93
N ALA A 106 -8.72 15.85 16.66
CA ALA A 106 -8.80 14.44 17.04
C ALA A 106 -8.86 14.29 18.57
N ALA A 107 -9.83 13.53 19.08
CA ALA A 107 -9.85 13.17 20.50
C ALA A 107 -8.65 12.29 20.85
N PHE A 108 -8.15 12.40 22.09
CA PHE A 108 -7.16 11.47 22.61
C PHE A 108 -7.43 11.07 24.05
N ILE A 109 -6.92 9.89 24.39
CA ILE A 109 -6.72 9.40 25.75
C ILE A 109 -5.24 9.03 25.88
N HIS A 110 -4.61 9.51 26.96
CA HIS A 110 -3.30 9.04 27.41
C HIS A 110 -3.45 8.34 28.76
N VAL A 111 -2.85 7.16 28.90
CA VAL A 111 -2.67 6.49 30.19
C VAL A 111 -1.18 6.49 30.51
N ILE A 112 -0.80 7.22 31.56
CA ILE A 112 0.59 7.51 31.92
C ILE A 112 0.97 6.73 33.17
N GLY A 113 2.00 5.91 33.09
CA GLY A 113 2.59 5.21 34.23
C GLY A 113 3.82 5.92 34.76
N PHE A 114 4.00 5.90 36.08
CA PHE A 114 5.12 6.54 36.78
C PHE A 114 6.01 5.50 37.46
N ALA A 115 7.32 5.73 37.44
CA ALA A 115 8.28 4.99 38.25
C ALA A 115 8.30 5.54 39.68
N SER A 116 8.93 4.81 40.61
CA SER A 116 9.04 5.21 42.01
C SER A 116 9.83 6.50 42.23
N ASP A 117 10.64 6.92 41.25
CA ASP A 117 11.36 8.19 41.25
C ASP A 117 10.53 9.37 40.69
N GLY A 118 9.25 9.12 40.34
CA GLY A 118 8.30 10.12 39.84
C GLY A 118 8.40 10.41 38.34
N ARG A 119 9.32 9.78 37.60
CA ARG A 119 9.42 9.93 36.14
C ARG A 119 8.42 9.04 35.41
N ILE A 120 8.09 9.43 34.17
CA ILE A 120 7.15 8.69 33.33
C ILE A 120 7.85 7.45 32.78
N VAL A 121 7.32 6.26 33.09
CA VAL A 121 7.84 4.96 32.61
C VAL A 121 6.99 4.38 31.48
N SER A 122 5.74 4.80 31.32
CA SER A 122 4.93 4.40 30.18
C SER A 122 3.92 5.47 29.76
N LEU A 123 3.58 5.46 28.46
CA LEU A 123 2.48 6.26 27.90
C LEU A 123 1.75 5.44 26.84
N ASP A 124 0.51 5.08 27.11
CA ASP A 124 -0.38 4.45 26.13
C ASP A 124 -1.31 5.52 25.53
N GLN A 125 -1.26 5.71 24.21
CA GLN A 125 -2.05 6.68 23.46
C GLN A 125 -3.14 6.00 22.62
N LEU A 126 -4.37 6.45 22.82
CA LEU A 126 -5.53 6.20 21.97
C LEU A 126 -5.97 7.52 21.33
N THR A 127 -6.08 7.58 20.01
CA THR A 127 -6.55 8.76 19.28
C THR A 127 -7.30 8.36 18.01
N ASP A 128 -8.10 9.27 17.46
CA ASP A 128 -8.81 9.07 16.19
C ASP A 128 -7.84 9.12 15.01
N SER A 129 -7.23 7.98 14.67
CA SER A 129 -6.24 7.89 13.59
C SER A 129 -6.80 8.29 12.21
N ALA A 130 -8.11 8.15 11.98
CA ALA A 130 -8.74 8.57 10.73
C ALA A 130 -8.69 10.10 10.57
N ALA A 131 -8.96 10.85 11.64
CA ALA A 131 -8.85 12.31 11.63
C ALA A 131 -7.42 12.79 11.30
N TRP A 132 -6.39 12.08 11.77
CA TRP A 132 -5.00 12.37 11.40
C TRP A 132 -4.74 12.12 9.91
N VAL A 133 -5.21 10.99 9.36
CA VAL A 133 -5.07 10.66 7.93
C VAL A 133 -5.82 11.68 7.05
N GLU A 134 -7.05 12.01 7.41
CA GLU A 134 -7.88 12.98 6.70
C GLU A 134 -7.23 14.37 6.68
N ALA A 135 -6.74 14.80 7.85
CA ALA A 135 -6.01 16.05 7.98
C ALA A 135 -4.74 16.03 7.15
N LEU A 136 -3.93 14.95 7.16
CA LEU A 136 -2.74 14.85 6.30
C LEU A 136 -3.07 15.03 4.82
N GLY A 137 -4.29 14.64 4.43
CA GLY A 137 -4.78 14.75 3.06
C GLY A 137 -4.31 13.59 2.20
N ALA A 138 -4.83 12.39 2.46
CA ALA A 138 -4.74 11.25 1.54
C ALA A 138 -5.52 11.45 0.20
N ASP A 139 -5.96 12.69 -0.09
CA ASP A 139 -6.50 13.10 -1.40
C ASP A 139 -5.54 14.02 -2.17
N ALA A 140 -4.31 14.22 -1.69
CA ALA A 140 -3.30 14.78 -2.57
C ALA A 140 -3.14 13.83 -3.78
N ALA A 141 -3.10 14.39 -4.98
CA ALA A 141 -2.80 13.61 -6.17
C ALA A 141 -1.43 12.95 -5.95
N PRO A 142 -1.27 11.65 -6.25
CA PRO A 142 0.03 11.00 -6.13
C PRO A 142 1.06 11.74 -6.99
N GLU A 143 2.29 11.88 -6.50
CA GLU A 143 3.35 12.64 -7.16
C GLU A 143 4.02 11.82 -8.26
N THR A 144 4.06 10.50 -8.11
CA THR A 144 4.83 9.60 -8.96
C THR A 144 3.97 8.66 -9.80
N ILE A 145 2.64 8.71 -9.63
CA ILE A 145 1.67 7.88 -10.34
C ILE A 145 0.44 8.71 -10.68
N ASP A 146 0.11 8.82 -11.97
CA ASP A 146 -1.17 9.39 -12.39
C ASP A 146 -2.28 8.37 -12.12
N TYR A 147 -3.24 8.73 -11.28
CA TYR A 147 -4.38 7.89 -10.92
C TYR A 147 -5.71 8.56 -11.26
N SER A 148 -6.60 7.83 -11.94
CA SER A 148 -7.96 8.29 -12.24
C SER A 148 -8.92 7.11 -12.35
N VAL A 149 -10.21 7.36 -12.10
CA VAL A 149 -11.29 6.40 -12.36
C VAL A 149 -12.28 7.07 -13.31
N ILE A 150 -12.43 6.51 -14.51
CA ILE A 150 -13.33 7.03 -15.55
C ILE A 150 -14.10 5.85 -16.13
N ASP A 151 -15.43 5.95 -16.17
CA ASP A 151 -16.33 4.93 -16.72
C ASP A 151 -16.07 3.49 -16.20
N GLY A 152 -15.70 3.39 -14.93
CA GLY A 152 -15.39 2.13 -14.25
C GLY A 152 -14.00 1.56 -14.53
N VAL A 153 -13.12 2.28 -15.23
CA VAL A 153 -11.72 1.92 -15.39
C VAL A 153 -10.85 2.75 -14.45
N ALA A 154 -10.21 2.09 -13.48
CA ALA A 154 -9.14 2.68 -12.69
C ALA A 154 -7.83 2.64 -13.48
N THR A 155 -7.31 3.79 -13.89
CA THR A 155 -6.02 3.90 -14.58
C THR A 155 -4.92 4.26 -13.59
N VAL A 156 -3.88 3.42 -13.53
CA VAL A 156 -2.67 3.58 -12.72
C VAL A 156 -1.49 3.74 -13.68
N CYS A 157 -1.05 4.97 -13.91
CA CYS A 157 0.05 5.26 -14.83
C CYS A 157 1.29 5.75 -14.08
N LEU A 158 2.35 4.95 -14.04
CA LEU A 158 3.63 5.36 -13.43
C LEU A 158 4.16 6.61 -14.15
N ASN A 159 4.50 7.64 -13.39
CA ASN A 159 4.80 8.97 -13.92
C ASN A 159 6.10 9.56 -13.36
N ARG A 160 7.20 8.81 -13.50
CA ARG A 160 8.57 9.31 -13.34
C ARG A 160 9.37 9.09 -14.63
N PRO A 161 8.95 9.65 -15.78
CA PRO A 161 9.51 9.32 -17.09
C PRO A 161 11.01 9.60 -17.19
N ASP A 162 11.50 10.67 -16.56
CA ASP A 162 12.92 11.03 -16.54
C ASP A 162 13.79 9.99 -15.81
N ALA A 163 13.21 9.29 -14.84
CA ALA A 163 13.83 8.17 -14.14
C ALA A 163 13.43 6.81 -14.73
N ARG A 164 12.79 6.78 -15.91
CA ARG A 164 12.20 5.58 -16.53
C ARG A 164 11.33 4.78 -15.56
N ASN A 165 10.54 5.50 -14.76
CA ASN A 165 9.63 4.95 -13.74
C ASN A 165 10.33 4.04 -12.72
N ALA A 166 11.59 4.34 -12.39
CA ALA A 166 12.30 3.62 -11.33
C ALA A 166 11.55 3.71 -9.98
N ILE A 167 11.66 2.67 -9.17
CA ILE A 167 10.91 2.48 -7.92
C ILE A 167 11.78 2.95 -6.77
N ASN A 168 11.40 4.07 -6.16
CA ASN A 168 11.91 4.55 -4.87
C ASN A 168 10.86 4.32 -3.77
N LEU A 169 11.11 4.83 -2.56
CA LEU A 169 10.17 4.69 -1.45
C LEU A 169 8.80 5.34 -1.72
N GLN A 170 8.79 6.50 -2.41
CA GLN A 170 7.55 7.21 -2.75
C GLN A 170 6.67 6.37 -3.69
N VAL A 171 7.25 5.83 -4.77
CA VAL A 171 6.53 4.94 -5.70
C VAL A 171 5.95 3.73 -4.97
N ALA A 172 6.72 3.12 -4.06
CA ALA A 172 6.25 1.98 -3.28
C ALA A 172 5.06 2.34 -2.37
N GLN A 173 5.10 3.52 -1.74
CA GLN A 173 4.03 4.03 -0.90
C GLN A 173 2.77 4.37 -1.71
N GLU A 174 2.91 5.10 -2.81
CA GLU A 174 1.79 5.50 -3.67
C GLU A 174 1.15 4.28 -4.36
N THR A 175 1.93 3.26 -4.71
CA THR A 175 1.38 2.00 -5.24
C THR A 175 0.46 1.32 -4.23
N LEU A 176 0.83 1.29 -2.94
CA LEU A 176 -0.02 0.75 -1.88
C LEU A 176 -1.25 1.61 -1.63
N GLU A 177 -1.08 2.92 -1.61
CA GLU A 177 -2.19 3.86 -1.46
C GLU A 177 -3.24 3.68 -2.56
N ILE A 178 -2.80 3.66 -3.82
CA ILE A 178 -3.68 3.46 -4.98
C ILE A 178 -4.33 2.08 -4.94
N ALA A 179 -3.59 1.02 -4.60
CA ALA A 179 -4.17 -0.32 -4.46
C ALA A 179 -5.32 -0.34 -3.43
N ARG A 180 -5.16 0.36 -2.30
CA ARG A 180 -6.22 0.51 -1.28
C ARG A 180 -7.38 1.36 -1.77
N ARG A 181 -7.13 2.46 -2.50
CA ARG A 181 -8.18 3.27 -3.13
C ARG A 181 -9.01 2.43 -4.11
N ILE A 182 -8.37 1.65 -4.97
CA ILE A 182 -9.04 0.74 -5.91
C ILE A 182 -9.88 -0.30 -5.17
N ALA A 183 -9.32 -0.94 -4.13
CA ALA A 183 -10.03 -1.95 -3.37
C ALA A 183 -11.28 -1.42 -2.62
N ALA A 184 -11.27 -0.13 -2.26
CA ALA A 184 -12.39 0.51 -1.58
C ALA A 184 -13.44 1.12 -2.53
N ASP A 185 -13.12 1.28 -3.81
CA ASP A 185 -13.98 1.94 -4.79
C ASP A 185 -14.84 0.93 -5.58
N HIS A 186 -16.10 0.78 -5.18
CA HIS A 186 -17.06 -0.10 -5.84
C HIS A 186 -17.48 0.36 -7.25
N SER A 187 -17.07 1.54 -7.71
CA SER A 187 -17.28 1.97 -9.09
C SER A 187 -16.24 1.36 -10.05
N VAL A 188 -15.12 0.84 -9.54
CA VAL A 188 -14.07 0.23 -10.35
C VAL A 188 -14.51 -1.16 -10.83
N ARG A 189 -14.53 -1.32 -12.15
CA ARG A 189 -14.93 -2.55 -12.86
C ARG A 189 -13.77 -3.17 -13.64
N ALA A 190 -12.72 -2.42 -13.94
CA ALA A 190 -11.44 -2.89 -14.46
C ALA A 190 -10.30 -1.96 -14.02
N VAL A 191 -9.07 -2.46 -14.01
CA VAL A 191 -7.85 -1.68 -13.72
C VAL A 191 -6.92 -1.71 -14.94
N LEU A 192 -6.36 -0.56 -15.32
CA LEU A 192 -5.30 -0.44 -16.32
C LEU A 192 -4.01 0.03 -15.63
N ILE A 193 -2.97 -0.77 -15.67
CA ILE A 193 -1.62 -0.41 -15.24
C ILE A 193 -0.76 -0.09 -16.46
N CYS A 194 -0.06 1.04 -16.42
CA CYS A 194 0.75 1.54 -17.53
C CYS A 194 1.86 2.48 -17.02
N GLY A 195 2.72 2.99 -17.91
CA GLY A 195 3.79 3.92 -17.54
C GLY A 195 4.03 5.00 -18.58
N ASN A 196 4.31 6.23 -18.14
CA ASN A 196 4.71 7.34 -18.99
C ASN A 196 6.21 7.26 -19.31
N GLY A 197 6.60 7.78 -20.48
CA GLY A 197 8.00 7.78 -20.91
C GLY A 197 8.45 6.44 -21.52
N ALA A 198 9.76 6.18 -21.47
CA ALA A 198 10.41 5.17 -22.31
C ALA A 198 10.22 3.70 -21.86
N ALA A 199 9.62 3.46 -20.70
CA ALA A 199 9.47 2.12 -20.14
C ALA A 199 8.28 2.06 -19.17
N LEU A 200 7.72 0.87 -18.93
CA LEU A 200 6.81 0.67 -17.80
C LEU A 200 7.55 0.96 -16.49
N THR A 201 8.66 0.26 -16.22
CA THR A 201 9.56 0.56 -15.10
C THR A 201 10.88 -0.21 -15.19
N VAL A 202 12.00 0.47 -14.90
CA VAL A 202 13.33 -0.15 -14.81
C VAL A 202 13.61 -0.83 -13.47
N GLY A 203 12.61 -0.99 -12.60
CA GLY A 203 12.76 -1.59 -11.27
C GLY A 203 13.31 -0.59 -10.25
N GLY A 204 14.08 -1.05 -9.27
CA GLY A 204 14.56 -0.20 -8.18
C GLY A 204 15.40 0.99 -8.64
N ASP A 205 15.20 2.15 -8.01
CA ASP A 205 15.90 3.40 -8.31
C ASP A 205 17.34 3.38 -7.76
N ILE A 206 18.29 3.02 -8.63
CA ILE A 206 19.72 2.88 -8.28
C ILE A 206 20.31 4.19 -7.78
N ASP A 207 19.93 5.34 -8.34
CA ASP A 207 20.44 6.64 -7.92
C ASP A 207 19.91 7.00 -6.53
N TYR A 208 18.66 6.67 -6.24
CA TYR A 208 18.08 6.79 -4.90
C TYR A 208 18.78 5.86 -3.88
N PHE A 209 19.11 4.63 -4.26
CA PHE A 209 19.82 3.69 -3.38
C PHE A 209 21.24 4.14 -3.07
N ARG A 210 21.97 4.68 -4.06
CA ARG A 210 23.35 5.16 -3.90
C ARG A 210 23.49 6.35 -2.95
N GLN A 211 22.40 7.06 -2.65
CA GLN A 211 22.38 8.15 -1.67
C GLN A 211 22.33 7.67 -0.21
N ARG A 212 22.22 6.35 0.02
CA ARG A 212 22.16 5.75 1.37
C ARG A 212 23.50 5.11 1.75
N ARG A 213 23.75 5.04 3.06
CA ARG A 213 24.91 4.29 3.56
C ARG A 213 24.65 2.79 3.36
N PRO A 214 25.67 1.97 3.03
CA PRO A 214 25.49 0.53 2.82
C PRO A 214 24.78 -0.20 3.97
N ALA A 215 25.08 0.19 5.22
CA ALA A 215 24.46 -0.42 6.41
C ALA A 215 22.94 -0.15 6.52
N ASP A 216 22.44 0.90 5.89
CA ASP A 216 21.03 1.30 5.95
C ASP A 216 20.19 0.69 4.80
N LEU A 217 20.84 0.08 3.79
CA LEU A 217 20.15 -0.44 2.61
C LEU A 217 19.15 -1.55 2.95
N GLY A 218 19.48 -2.43 3.88
CA GLY A 218 18.58 -3.50 4.31
C GLY A 218 17.25 -2.98 4.87
N ASP A 219 17.30 -1.95 5.71
CA ASP A 219 16.10 -1.35 6.29
C ASP A 219 15.32 -0.52 5.27
N LEU A 220 16.00 0.16 4.34
CA LEU A 220 15.33 0.81 3.22
C LEU A 220 14.57 -0.21 2.35
N PHE A 221 15.22 -1.31 1.95
CA PHE A 221 14.60 -2.34 1.13
C PHE A 221 13.43 -2.99 1.86
N ARG A 222 13.53 -3.21 3.18
CA ARG A 222 12.40 -3.69 3.99
C ARG A 222 11.23 -2.70 3.92
N GLN A 223 11.47 -1.42 4.17
CA GLN A 223 10.42 -0.39 4.13
C GLN A 223 9.73 -0.31 2.76
N MET A 224 10.50 -0.39 1.68
CA MET A 224 9.97 -0.37 0.32
C MET A 224 9.17 -1.65 0.02
N THR A 225 9.76 -2.83 0.24
CA THR A 225 9.15 -4.11 -0.08
C THR A 225 7.91 -4.41 0.76
N THR A 226 7.86 -4.03 2.04
CA THR A 226 6.64 -4.18 2.85
C THR A 226 5.45 -3.47 2.21
N ARG A 227 5.62 -2.23 1.75
CA ARG A 227 4.54 -1.46 1.11
C ARG A 227 4.20 -2.02 -0.26
N PHE A 228 5.25 -2.30 -1.04
CA PHE A 228 5.10 -2.72 -2.43
C PHE A 228 4.47 -4.11 -2.54
N HIS A 229 4.87 -5.06 -1.70
CA HIS A 229 4.25 -6.38 -1.64
C HIS A 229 2.82 -6.32 -1.12
N GLU A 230 2.55 -5.49 -0.12
CA GLU A 230 1.19 -5.29 0.38
C GLU A 230 0.27 -4.72 -0.71
N ALA A 231 0.77 -3.82 -1.56
CA ALA A 231 0.01 -3.30 -2.69
C ALA A 231 -0.42 -4.42 -3.65
N PHE A 232 0.50 -5.32 -4.02
CA PHE A 232 0.16 -6.46 -4.87
C PHE A 232 -0.73 -7.48 -4.19
N ARG A 233 -0.61 -7.68 -2.87
CA ARG A 233 -1.55 -8.51 -2.10
C ARG A 233 -2.96 -7.92 -2.12
N VAL A 234 -3.10 -6.60 -1.97
CA VAL A 234 -4.40 -5.92 -2.08
C VAL A 234 -4.96 -6.06 -3.49
N LEU A 235 -4.19 -5.69 -4.51
CA LEU A 235 -4.57 -5.85 -5.92
C LEU A 235 -4.90 -7.31 -6.25
N SER A 236 -4.28 -8.29 -5.58
CA SER A 236 -4.54 -9.69 -5.89
C SER A 236 -5.94 -10.16 -5.49
N HIS A 237 -6.64 -9.41 -4.62
CA HIS A 237 -7.95 -9.76 -4.05
C HIS A 237 -9.09 -8.83 -4.47
N ILE A 238 -8.84 -7.82 -5.33
CA ILE A 238 -9.92 -6.96 -5.84
C ILE A 238 -10.87 -7.73 -6.77
N ASP A 239 -12.10 -7.22 -6.90
CA ASP A 239 -13.16 -7.79 -7.75
C ASP A 239 -13.04 -7.38 -9.24
N ALA A 240 -12.08 -6.51 -9.57
CA ALA A 240 -11.87 -6.01 -10.93
C ALA A 240 -10.71 -6.73 -11.64
N PRO A 241 -10.86 -7.12 -12.93
CA PRO A 241 -9.75 -7.57 -13.76
C PRO A 241 -8.67 -6.49 -13.91
N ILE A 242 -7.42 -6.91 -13.99
CA ILE A 242 -6.26 -6.02 -14.15
C ILE A 242 -5.60 -6.26 -15.51
N VAL A 243 -5.45 -5.19 -16.29
CA VAL A 243 -4.71 -5.15 -17.54
C VAL A 243 -3.40 -4.39 -17.32
N THR A 244 -2.28 -4.94 -17.77
CA THR A 244 -0.99 -4.23 -17.78
C THR A 244 -0.52 -3.99 -19.21
N ALA A 245 -0.18 -2.73 -19.51
CA ALA A 245 0.50 -2.32 -20.74
C ALA A 245 2.00 -2.18 -20.48
N ALA A 246 2.77 -3.16 -20.94
CA ALA A 246 4.22 -3.22 -20.76
C ALA A 246 4.97 -2.70 -22.00
N HIS A 247 5.93 -1.81 -21.81
CA HIS A 247 6.82 -1.33 -22.87
C HIS A 247 8.22 -1.06 -22.35
N GLY A 248 9.18 -1.02 -23.28
CA GLY A 248 10.59 -0.80 -22.96
C GLY A 248 11.14 -1.86 -22.01
N ALA A 249 11.79 -1.43 -20.94
CA ALA A 249 12.23 -2.36 -19.89
C ALA A 249 11.13 -2.54 -18.83
N VAL A 250 10.94 -3.78 -18.40
CA VAL A 250 10.18 -4.13 -17.19
C VAL A 250 11.11 -4.95 -16.30
N ALA A 251 11.63 -4.32 -15.23
CA ALA A 251 12.72 -4.92 -14.49
C ALA A 251 12.53 -4.97 -12.97
N GLY A 252 13.25 -5.89 -12.31
CA GLY A 252 13.30 -6.00 -10.85
C GLY A 252 11.91 -6.24 -10.24
N GLY A 253 11.66 -5.58 -9.12
CA GLY A 253 10.35 -5.56 -8.48
C GLY A 253 9.23 -5.02 -9.36
N GLY A 254 9.56 -4.25 -10.40
CA GLY A 254 8.60 -3.74 -11.37
C GLY A 254 7.85 -4.83 -12.15
N LEU A 255 8.41 -6.04 -12.23
CA LEU A 255 7.68 -7.21 -12.74
C LEU A 255 6.43 -7.55 -11.91
N GLY A 256 6.32 -7.07 -10.67
CA GLY A 256 5.11 -7.19 -9.85
C GLY A 256 3.87 -6.62 -10.54
N TYR A 257 4.00 -5.54 -11.32
CA TYR A 257 2.88 -4.99 -12.12
C TYR A 257 2.43 -5.92 -13.25
N VAL A 258 3.33 -6.77 -13.75
CA VAL A 258 3.01 -7.82 -14.74
C VAL A 258 2.36 -9.00 -14.04
N TYR A 259 2.91 -9.44 -12.90
CA TYR A 259 2.39 -10.58 -12.15
C TYR A 259 1.03 -10.35 -11.50
N ALA A 260 0.72 -9.10 -11.13
CA ALA A 260 -0.57 -8.73 -10.57
C ALA A 260 -1.70 -8.73 -11.60
N ALA A 261 -1.35 -8.56 -12.89
CA ALA A 261 -2.30 -8.47 -13.99
C ALA A 261 -2.90 -9.83 -14.35
N ASP A 262 -4.15 -9.78 -14.82
CA ASP A 262 -4.83 -10.93 -15.40
C ASP A 262 -4.58 -11.03 -16.90
N LEU A 263 -4.36 -9.87 -17.56
CA LEU A 263 -4.00 -9.79 -18.97
C LEU A 263 -2.86 -8.78 -19.18
N VAL A 264 -1.85 -9.18 -19.93
CA VAL A 264 -0.66 -8.35 -20.21
C VAL A 264 -0.49 -8.19 -21.71
N LEU A 265 -0.43 -6.93 -22.14
CA LEU A 265 -0.03 -6.53 -23.48
C LEU A 265 1.38 -5.98 -23.42
N ALA A 266 2.22 -6.37 -24.37
CA ALA A 266 3.58 -5.83 -24.48
C ALA A 266 3.79 -5.13 -25.82
N ALA A 267 4.47 -3.99 -25.81
CA ALA A 267 5.00 -3.40 -27.05
C ALA A 267 6.06 -4.33 -27.66
N GLU A 268 6.19 -4.32 -28.98
CA GLU A 268 7.34 -4.87 -29.68
C GLU A 268 8.66 -4.33 -29.06
N GLY A 269 9.63 -5.22 -28.87
CA GLY A 269 10.92 -4.88 -28.26
C GLY A 269 10.91 -4.72 -26.73
N THR A 270 9.78 -5.01 -26.06
CA THR A 270 9.73 -5.06 -24.59
C THR A 270 10.64 -6.16 -24.05
N ARG A 271 11.34 -5.87 -22.95
CA ARG A 271 12.24 -6.80 -22.25
C ARG A 271 11.86 -6.94 -20.78
N PHE A 272 11.68 -8.17 -20.33
CA PHE A 272 11.40 -8.50 -18.94
C PHE A 272 12.69 -9.01 -18.27
N VAL A 273 13.12 -8.35 -17.19
CA VAL A 273 14.44 -8.62 -16.59
C VAL A 273 14.33 -8.73 -15.08
N THR A 274 14.79 -9.83 -14.48
CA THR A 274 14.77 -9.96 -13.01
C THR A 274 15.75 -8.98 -12.34
N GLY A 275 16.95 -8.77 -12.88
CA GLY A 275 17.88 -7.71 -12.48
C GLY A 275 18.65 -7.97 -11.18
N PHE A 276 18.10 -8.76 -10.26
CA PHE A 276 18.61 -8.90 -8.89
C PHE A 276 20.01 -9.51 -8.80
N ALA A 277 20.33 -10.53 -9.61
CA ALA A 277 21.66 -11.16 -9.59
C ALA A 277 22.77 -10.18 -9.98
N GLY A 278 22.49 -9.21 -10.85
CA GLY A 278 23.43 -8.14 -11.20
C GLY A 278 23.70 -7.15 -10.06
N LEU A 279 22.83 -7.10 -9.05
CA LEU A 279 22.94 -6.23 -7.88
C LEU A 279 23.31 -6.98 -6.60
N GLY A 280 23.50 -8.30 -6.65
CA GLY A 280 23.72 -9.13 -5.47
C GLY A 280 22.51 -9.25 -4.54
N LEU A 281 21.29 -9.10 -5.08
CA LEU A 281 20.03 -9.18 -4.34
C LEU A 281 19.27 -10.47 -4.66
N SER A 282 18.37 -10.87 -3.77
CA SER A 282 17.62 -12.14 -3.88
C SER A 282 16.40 -12.08 -4.79
N GLY A 283 15.74 -10.92 -4.86
CA GLY A 283 14.45 -10.76 -5.52
C GLY A 283 13.35 -10.22 -4.62
N ASP A 284 12.39 -9.53 -5.22
CA ASP A 284 11.17 -9.00 -4.60
C ASP A 284 10.02 -8.97 -5.63
N GLY A 285 8.92 -8.25 -5.33
CA GLY A 285 7.79 -8.04 -6.24
C GLY A 285 6.97 -9.29 -6.55
N GLY A 286 7.12 -10.37 -5.76
CA GLY A 286 6.45 -11.65 -5.97
C GLY A 286 7.04 -12.54 -7.08
N GLY A 287 8.13 -12.12 -7.73
CA GLY A 287 8.62 -12.81 -8.93
C GLY A 287 9.11 -14.24 -8.68
N THR A 288 9.66 -14.54 -7.51
CA THR A 288 10.08 -15.90 -7.15
C THR A 288 8.89 -16.84 -6.90
N TRP A 289 7.68 -16.30 -6.72
CA TRP A 289 6.43 -17.06 -6.61
C TRP A 289 5.77 -17.21 -7.98
N HIS A 290 5.58 -16.11 -8.71
CA HIS A 290 4.83 -16.06 -9.96
C HIS A 290 5.60 -16.62 -11.17
N LEU A 291 6.85 -16.19 -11.38
CA LEU A 291 7.60 -16.54 -12.58
C LEU A 291 7.76 -18.06 -12.78
N PRO A 292 8.19 -18.87 -11.79
CA PRO A 292 8.30 -20.32 -11.99
C PRO A 292 6.96 -21.01 -12.22
N ARG A 293 5.84 -20.41 -11.79
CA ARG A 293 4.48 -20.92 -12.02
C ARG A 293 3.97 -20.60 -13.42
N LEU A 294 4.33 -19.44 -13.96
CA LEU A 294 3.94 -19.01 -15.30
C LEU A 294 4.79 -19.68 -16.39
N VAL A 295 6.12 -19.59 -16.28
CA VAL A 295 7.04 -20.03 -17.35
C VAL A 295 7.75 -21.34 -17.05
N GLY A 296 7.53 -21.92 -15.87
CA GLY A 296 8.21 -23.13 -15.41
C GLY A 296 9.53 -22.85 -14.66
N PRO A 297 9.95 -23.76 -13.76
CA PRO A 297 11.02 -23.51 -12.81
C PRO A 297 12.40 -23.32 -13.45
N ARG A 298 12.70 -24.00 -14.56
CA ARG A 298 14.03 -23.91 -15.21
C ARG A 298 14.23 -22.59 -15.94
N ARG A 299 13.20 -22.10 -16.64
CA ARG A 299 13.22 -20.79 -17.31
C ARG A 299 13.29 -19.67 -16.27
N ALA A 300 12.54 -19.78 -15.18
CA ALA A 300 12.64 -18.84 -14.06
C ALA A 300 14.05 -18.83 -13.44
N ALA A 301 14.64 -20.01 -13.19
CA ALA A 301 16.00 -20.11 -12.67
C ALA A 301 17.04 -19.50 -13.63
N GLN A 302 16.90 -19.69 -14.94
CA GLN A 302 17.73 -19.02 -15.94
C GLN A 302 17.59 -17.50 -15.86
N ALA A 303 16.36 -16.99 -15.83
CA ALA A 303 16.09 -15.55 -15.75
C ALA A 303 16.68 -14.92 -14.47
N TYR A 304 16.61 -15.60 -13.31
CA TYR A 304 17.16 -15.12 -12.04
C TYR A 304 18.68 -15.32 -11.93
N LEU A 305 19.16 -16.55 -12.03
CA LEU A 305 20.55 -16.89 -11.72
C LEU A 305 21.54 -16.45 -12.79
N ARG A 306 21.10 -16.38 -14.06
CA ARG A 306 21.92 -15.88 -15.17
C ARG A 306 21.58 -14.44 -15.55
N ASN A 307 20.64 -13.81 -14.83
CA ASN A 307 20.10 -12.48 -15.15
C ASN A 307 19.72 -12.33 -16.63
N THR A 308 19.19 -13.39 -17.24
CA THR A 308 18.88 -13.41 -18.68
C THR A 308 17.55 -12.69 -18.93
N PRO A 309 17.52 -11.63 -19.75
CA PRO A 309 16.28 -11.00 -20.19
C PRO A 309 15.37 -12.01 -20.89
N ILE A 310 14.05 -11.86 -20.70
CA ILE A 310 13.02 -12.55 -21.48
C ILE A 310 12.52 -11.52 -22.50
N GLU A 311 12.78 -11.76 -23.78
CA GLU A 311 12.33 -10.86 -24.85
C GLU A 311 10.80 -11.03 -25.07
N ALA A 312 10.12 -10.02 -25.62
CA ALA A 312 8.66 -10.04 -25.78
C ALA A 312 8.12 -11.31 -26.47
N ALA A 313 8.79 -11.78 -27.53
CA ALA A 313 8.39 -13.01 -28.24
C ALA A 313 8.48 -14.26 -27.36
N GLU A 314 9.55 -14.40 -26.57
CA GLU A 314 9.72 -15.49 -25.61
C GLU A 314 8.69 -15.38 -24.48
N ALA A 315 8.42 -14.16 -24.01
CA ALA A 315 7.41 -13.91 -22.97
C ALA A 315 6.02 -14.35 -23.44
N LEU A 316 5.66 -14.12 -24.69
CA LEU A 316 4.41 -14.59 -25.28
C LEU A 316 4.40 -16.12 -25.41
N GLU A 317 5.45 -16.70 -25.98
CA GLU A 317 5.58 -18.16 -26.15
C GLU A 317 5.51 -18.91 -24.81
N TRP A 318 6.10 -18.34 -23.75
CA TRP A 318 6.14 -18.98 -22.43
C TRP A 318 4.92 -18.68 -21.57
N GLY A 319 3.98 -17.85 -22.04
CA GLY A 319 2.76 -17.49 -21.31
C GLY A 319 2.97 -16.47 -20.18
N LEU A 320 4.05 -15.68 -20.23
CA LEU A 320 4.23 -14.54 -19.32
C LEU A 320 3.36 -13.34 -19.72
N ILE A 321 3.02 -13.22 -21.00
CA ILE A 321 2.12 -12.18 -21.54
C ILE A 321 1.08 -12.78 -22.49
N ASN A 322 0.05 -12.01 -22.85
CA ASN A 322 -1.06 -12.46 -23.68
C ASN A 322 -0.99 -11.96 -25.13
N GLU A 323 -0.42 -10.77 -25.35
CA GLU A 323 -0.46 -10.11 -26.66
C GLU A 323 0.80 -9.24 -26.85
N ILE A 324 1.33 -9.22 -28.07
CA ILE A 324 2.37 -8.27 -28.51
C ILE A 324 1.73 -7.33 -29.52
N VAL A 325 2.01 -6.03 -29.38
CA VAL A 325 1.45 -4.97 -30.23
C VAL A 325 2.52 -3.97 -30.62
N ALA A 326 2.29 -3.20 -31.69
CA ALA A 326 3.18 -2.10 -32.06
C ALA A 326 3.30 -1.09 -30.91
N ALA A 327 4.48 -0.51 -30.73
CA ALA A 327 4.78 0.33 -29.57
C ALA A 327 3.90 1.60 -29.50
N ASP A 328 3.55 2.16 -30.65
CA ASP A 328 2.67 3.32 -30.80
C ASP A 328 1.17 2.98 -30.64
N GLU A 329 0.78 1.71 -30.79
CA GLU A 329 -0.60 1.24 -30.61
C GLU A 329 -0.88 0.70 -29.20
N LEU A 330 0.16 0.40 -28.41
CA LEU A 330 0.02 -0.28 -27.12
C LEU A 330 -0.96 0.42 -26.17
N ARG A 331 -0.85 1.74 -26.05
CA ARG A 331 -1.67 2.50 -25.08
C ARG A 331 -3.15 2.42 -25.44
N ASP A 332 -3.48 2.69 -26.71
CA ASP A 332 -4.85 2.70 -27.19
C ASP A 332 -5.46 1.30 -27.10
N ARG A 333 -4.70 0.27 -27.47
CA ARG A 333 -5.14 -1.12 -27.37
C ARG A 333 -5.41 -1.54 -25.93
N ALA A 334 -4.56 -1.16 -24.99
CA ALA A 334 -4.73 -1.49 -23.57
C ALA A 334 -5.93 -0.76 -22.94
N VAL A 335 -6.14 0.52 -23.29
CA VAL A 335 -7.35 1.27 -22.91
C VAL A 335 -8.61 0.61 -23.47
N ALA A 336 -8.60 0.22 -24.74
CA ALA A 336 -9.73 -0.48 -25.36
C ALA A 336 -10.04 -1.81 -24.64
N LEU A 337 -9.02 -2.59 -24.25
CA LEU A 337 -9.22 -3.82 -23.50
C LEU A 337 -9.78 -3.56 -22.10
N ALA A 338 -9.22 -2.60 -21.36
CA ALA A 338 -9.70 -2.25 -20.03
C ALA A 338 -11.16 -1.78 -20.06
N ASN A 339 -11.52 -0.96 -21.05
CA ASN A 339 -12.90 -0.54 -21.29
C ASN A 339 -13.81 -1.72 -21.62
N GLN A 340 -13.37 -2.65 -22.47
CA GLN A 340 -14.14 -3.86 -22.78
C GLN A 340 -14.44 -4.67 -21.51
N LEU A 341 -13.44 -4.84 -20.63
CA LEU A 341 -13.61 -5.55 -19.36
C LEU A 341 -14.52 -4.80 -18.39
N ALA A 342 -14.40 -3.47 -18.31
CA ALA A 342 -15.26 -2.63 -17.49
C ALA A 342 -16.74 -2.69 -17.92
N HIS A 343 -17.02 -2.98 -19.19
CA HIS A 343 -18.37 -3.21 -19.71
C HIS A 343 -18.85 -4.67 -19.60
N GLY A 344 -18.04 -5.56 -19.04
CA GLY A 344 -18.37 -6.97 -18.82
C GLY A 344 -19.04 -7.26 -17.46
N PRO A 345 -19.35 -8.53 -17.16
CA PRO A 345 -20.03 -8.92 -15.92
C PRO A 345 -19.07 -8.87 -14.73
N THR A 346 -18.91 -7.71 -14.09
CA THR A 346 -17.88 -7.47 -13.05
C THR A 346 -17.89 -8.52 -11.94
N ARG A 347 -19.07 -8.89 -11.39
CA ARG A 347 -19.17 -9.93 -10.35
C ARG A 347 -18.80 -11.32 -10.87
N GLY A 348 -19.12 -11.61 -12.14
CA GLY A 348 -18.70 -12.83 -12.81
C GLY A 348 -17.18 -12.90 -12.93
N PHE A 349 -16.57 -11.82 -13.44
CA PHE A 349 -15.12 -11.71 -13.55
C PHE A 349 -14.40 -11.80 -12.20
N ALA A 350 -14.92 -11.15 -11.15
CA ALA A 350 -14.40 -11.25 -9.80
C ALA A 350 -14.26 -12.71 -9.35
N LYS A 351 -15.33 -13.50 -9.52
CA LYS A 351 -15.33 -14.92 -9.15
C LYS A 351 -14.46 -15.78 -10.05
N MET A 352 -14.45 -15.54 -11.37
CA MET A 352 -13.54 -16.23 -12.29
C MET A 352 -12.07 -16.00 -11.89
N ARG A 353 -11.71 -14.75 -11.59
CA ARG A 353 -10.37 -14.37 -11.18
C ARG A 353 -9.95 -15.02 -9.86
N ALA A 354 -10.82 -15.03 -8.86
CA ALA A 354 -10.57 -15.69 -7.59
C ALA A 354 -10.33 -17.20 -7.79
N LEU A 355 -11.23 -17.89 -8.50
CA LEU A 355 -11.11 -19.31 -8.80
C LEU A 355 -9.81 -19.67 -9.51
N LEU A 356 -9.41 -18.89 -10.52
CA LEU A 356 -8.17 -19.11 -11.26
C LEU A 356 -6.93 -18.99 -10.34
N ARG A 357 -6.95 -18.04 -9.41
CA ARG A 357 -5.81 -17.78 -8.51
C ARG A 357 -5.72 -18.79 -7.38
N ASP A 358 -6.86 -19.20 -6.84
CA ASP A 358 -6.94 -20.18 -5.75
C ASP A 358 -6.62 -21.61 -6.23
N SER A 359 -6.74 -21.88 -7.54
CA SER A 359 -6.44 -23.19 -8.13
C SER A 359 -5.04 -23.73 -7.82
N TRP A 360 -4.07 -22.86 -7.54
CA TRP A 360 -2.71 -23.25 -7.17
C TRP A 360 -2.61 -23.87 -5.76
N ASN A 361 -3.59 -23.60 -4.90
CA ASN A 361 -3.63 -24.03 -3.51
C ASN A 361 -4.71 -25.08 -3.23
N ASN A 362 -5.64 -25.28 -4.17
CA ASN A 362 -6.75 -26.21 -4.04
C ASN A 362 -6.44 -27.56 -4.67
N ASP A 363 -6.97 -28.63 -4.07
CA ASP A 363 -7.17 -29.87 -4.80
C ASP A 363 -8.41 -29.78 -5.70
N LEU A 364 -8.59 -30.76 -6.59
CA LEU A 364 -9.70 -30.76 -7.55
C LEU A 364 -11.07 -30.72 -6.86
N SER A 365 -11.24 -31.42 -5.73
CA SER A 365 -12.53 -31.47 -5.02
C SER A 365 -12.88 -30.11 -4.42
N THR A 366 -11.91 -29.45 -3.79
CA THR A 366 -12.05 -28.11 -3.23
C THR A 366 -12.36 -27.10 -4.32
N GLN A 367 -11.69 -27.21 -5.47
CA GLN A 367 -11.92 -26.33 -6.61
C GLN A 367 -13.33 -26.47 -7.19
N LEU A 368 -13.82 -27.70 -7.40
CA LEU A 368 -15.17 -27.94 -7.93
C LEU A 368 -16.27 -27.44 -6.99
N HIS A 369 -16.04 -27.52 -5.68
CA HIS A 369 -16.95 -26.95 -4.69
C HIS A 369 -16.96 -25.42 -4.77
N ALA A 370 -15.78 -24.79 -4.80
CA ALA A 370 -15.65 -23.34 -4.97
C ALA A 370 -16.30 -22.85 -6.29
N GLU A 371 -16.17 -23.60 -7.38
CA GLU A 371 -16.83 -23.32 -8.65
C GLU A 371 -18.36 -23.35 -8.52
N THR A 372 -18.91 -24.35 -7.80
CA THR A 372 -20.35 -24.47 -7.56
C THR A 372 -20.88 -23.27 -6.79
N GLU A 373 -20.23 -22.87 -5.70
CA GLU A 373 -20.61 -21.69 -4.90
C GLU A 373 -20.49 -20.39 -5.71
N ALA A 374 -19.41 -20.23 -6.46
CA ALA A 374 -19.20 -19.07 -7.33
C ALA A 374 -20.28 -18.98 -8.43
N LEU A 375 -20.67 -20.11 -9.01
CA LEU A 375 -21.71 -20.17 -10.03
C LEU A 375 -23.09 -19.88 -9.45
N GLU A 376 -23.40 -20.34 -8.23
CA GLU A 376 -24.63 -20.00 -7.51
C GLU A 376 -24.71 -18.49 -7.25
N ILE A 377 -23.64 -17.90 -6.70
CA ILE A 377 -23.57 -16.46 -6.41
C ILE A 377 -23.76 -15.64 -7.69
N THR A 378 -23.06 -16.02 -8.78
CA THR A 378 -23.10 -15.27 -10.04
C THR A 378 -24.40 -15.52 -10.81
N GLY A 379 -24.99 -16.71 -10.73
CA GLY A 379 -26.28 -17.04 -11.33
C GLY A 379 -27.45 -16.21 -10.78
N ASN A 380 -27.34 -15.74 -9.53
CA ASN A 380 -28.33 -14.87 -8.88
C ASN A 380 -28.14 -13.36 -9.18
N THR A 381 -27.20 -12.99 -10.06
CA THR A 381 -26.95 -11.59 -10.43
C THR A 381 -27.94 -11.08 -11.48
N ALA A 382 -28.17 -9.76 -11.51
CA ALA A 382 -28.96 -9.14 -12.57
C ALA A 382 -28.28 -9.27 -13.93
N ASP A 383 -26.95 -9.20 -13.94
CA ASP A 383 -26.12 -9.43 -15.12
C ASP A 383 -26.33 -10.83 -15.73
N ALA A 384 -26.41 -11.88 -14.92
CA ALA A 384 -26.68 -13.24 -15.41
C ALA A 384 -28.09 -13.36 -16.00
N ALA A 385 -29.12 -12.85 -15.30
CA ALA A 385 -30.50 -12.86 -15.80
C ALA A 385 -30.63 -12.10 -17.13
N ASN A 386 -30.02 -10.92 -17.23
CA ASN A 386 -29.98 -10.12 -18.45
C ASN A 386 -29.27 -10.84 -19.60
N ALA A 387 -28.14 -11.49 -19.33
CA ALA A 387 -27.39 -12.21 -20.35
C ALA A 387 -28.15 -13.42 -20.89
N LEU A 388 -28.80 -14.20 -20.03
CA LEU A 388 -29.63 -15.33 -20.44
C LEU A 388 -30.82 -14.87 -21.30
N ALA A 389 -31.48 -13.77 -20.92
CA ALA A 389 -32.57 -13.19 -21.70
C ALA A 389 -32.10 -12.67 -23.07
N ALA A 390 -30.96 -11.96 -23.13
CA ALA A 390 -30.38 -11.46 -24.37
C ALA A 390 -29.95 -12.59 -25.31
N PHE A 391 -29.37 -13.66 -24.77
CA PHE A 391 -28.97 -14.84 -25.52
C PHE A 391 -30.16 -15.53 -26.21
N ALA A 392 -31.28 -15.68 -25.49
CA ALA A 392 -32.50 -16.31 -26.03
C ALA A 392 -33.06 -15.59 -27.27
N VAL A 393 -32.83 -14.28 -27.39
CA VAL A 393 -33.25 -13.45 -28.53
C VAL A 393 -32.10 -13.07 -29.48
N LYS A 394 -30.93 -13.73 -29.35
CA LYS A 394 -29.72 -13.52 -30.18
C LYS A 394 -29.25 -12.06 -30.21
N ARG A 395 -29.28 -11.37 -29.08
CA ARG A 395 -28.73 -10.01 -28.91
C ARG A 395 -27.53 -10.03 -27.96
N GLY A 396 -26.66 -9.04 -28.10
CA GLY A 396 -25.56 -8.83 -27.16
C GLY A 396 -26.10 -8.43 -25.77
N PRO A 397 -25.55 -8.98 -24.67
CA PRO A 397 -25.92 -8.57 -23.32
C PRO A 397 -25.35 -7.20 -22.96
N SER A 398 -25.98 -6.52 -21.99
CA SER A 398 -25.45 -5.32 -21.34
C SER A 398 -25.20 -5.62 -19.86
N PHE A 399 -24.01 -5.30 -19.36
CA PHE A 399 -23.63 -5.60 -17.98
C PHE A 399 -23.45 -4.33 -17.14
N THR A 400 -23.99 -4.37 -15.92
CA THR A 400 -23.93 -3.28 -14.94
C THR A 400 -23.08 -3.62 -13.72
N GLY A 401 -22.56 -4.84 -13.64
CA GLY A 401 -21.70 -5.32 -12.56
C GLY A 401 -22.48 -5.71 -11.30
N ARG A 402 -23.74 -6.12 -11.42
CA ARG A 402 -24.64 -6.35 -10.26
C ARG A 402 -25.35 -7.69 -10.30
#